data_AF-A0A8K1FH37-F1
#
_entry.id   AF-A0A8K1FH37-F1
#
_cell.length_a   1.000
_cell.length_b   1.000
_cell.length_c   1.000
_cell.angle_alpha   90.00
_cell.angle_beta   90.00
_cell.angle_gamma   90.00
#
_symmetry.space_group_name_H-M   'P 1'
#
loop_
_entity.id
_entity.type
_entity.pdbx_description
1 polymer ?
#
loop_
_entity_poly.entity_id
_entity_poly.type
_entity_poly.pdbx_seq_one_letter_code
_entity_poly.pdbx_strand_id
1 'polypeptide(L)'
;MEGEDPNDEDVDEGEEHSDSDGGSDNAAQDNAAEGSQTSEDEEDDEESEEEMDNDDMMIPKRMFKWLAFGLFSKTSSTSIESLSLKGFAFGQAQASILREVITASDPVGVMLQHVRRFESLSPTERTTIRLTAGADLKPITWGRRAEALKIAAPVEAIVRGTGSLDESTRFVFVPGHGFCRTEYVYRPNKRTRRDPEVSVRPTSAVKALYIKTHRDDTTSKPALLPVLELIGSSLIALRVKMPNIDEDFVRRVLSSSPGLQHLTLGNATLPTMAALDAAYDAGLPLHSLVLKACEIPEPELNTFLEKLSDPRHVVGKRLQQLRLGKDWRANLSEQTVHQLRTVLEQNTRLSYLCFYGLYRRDGDKSLVNEFTAARSLRSRHYQRQPSVSHFLAR
;
A
#
# COMPACT_ATOMS: atom_id res chain seq x y z
N MET A 1 19.20 5.19 24.31
CA MET A 1 19.37 5.70 22.94
C MET A 1 18.06 6.33 22.58
N GLU A 2 18.09 7.66 22.51
CA GLU A 2 16.94 8.53 22.23
C GLU A 2 16.44 8.24 20.81
N GLY A 3 15.12 8.05 20.67
CA GLY A 3 14.48 7.76 19.39
C GLY A 3 13.35 8.76 19.21
N GLU A 4 13.56 9.67 18.27
CA GLU A 4 12.73 10.81 17.92
C GLU A 4 11.32 10.41 17.45
N ASP A 5 10.35 11.24 17.81
CA ASP A 5 8.92 11.11 17.54
C ASP A 5 8.62 11.67 16.13
N PRO A 6 8.07 10.90 15.18
CA PRO A 6 7.78 11.41 13.85
C PRO A 6 6.42 12.11 13.86
N ASN A 7 6.40 13.37 14.28
CA ASN A 7 5.36 14.32 13.91
C ASN A 7 5.55 14.70 12.43
N ASP A 8 4.82 14.03 11.53
CA ASP A 8 4.57 14.51 10.17
C ASP A 8 3.65 15.75 10.26
N GLU A 9 4.24 16.91 10.53
CA GLU A 9 3.67 18.22 10.19
C GLU A 9 3.97 18.48 8.72
N ASP A 10 2.97 18.26 7.85
CA ASP A 10 2.95 18.83 6.51
C ASP A 10 2.79 20.36 6.69
N VAL A 11 3.90 21.09 6.69
CA VAL A 11 3.96 22.56 6.57
C VAL A 11 3.54 22.90 5.13
N ASP A 12 2.37 23.52 4.99
CA ASP A 12 1.89 24.13 3.74
C ASP A 12 2.61 25.48 3.62
N GLU A 13 3.56 25.60 2.69
CA GLU A 13 4.13 26.89 2.32
C GLU A 13 3.09 27.65 1.49
N GLY A 14 2.64 28.78 2.05
CA GLY A 14 1.82 29.74 1.35
C GLY A 14 2.68 30.53 0.37
N GLU A 15 2.31 30.49 -0.91
CA GLU A 15 2.70 31.51 -1.87
C GLU A 15 1.67 32.64 -1.84
N GLU A 16 2.06 33.74 -1.19
CA GLU A 16 1.47 35.06 -1.39
C GLU A 16 2.20 35.80 -2.53
N HIS A 17 1.53 36.83 -3.05
CA HIS A 17 1.88 37.77 -4.14
C HIS A 17 1.19 37.42 -5.48
N SER A 18 0.47 38.33 -6.14
CA SER A 18 0.38 39.79 -6.01
C SER A 18 -0.86 40.32 -6.73
N ASP A 19 -1.45 41.36 -6.15
CA ASP A 19 -2.39 42.28 -6.78
C ASP A 19 -1.79 42.94 -8.04
N SER A 20 -2.58 43.06 -9.10
CA SER A 20 -2.46 44.18 -10.03
C SER A 20 -3.81 44.49 -10.69
N ASP A 21 -4.37 45.62 -10.28
CA ASP A 21 -5.41 46.41 -10.91
C ASP A 21 -5.06 46.79 -12.36
N GLY A 22 -6.08 46.92 -13.23
CA GLY A 22 -5.95 47.77 -14.43
C GLY A 22 -6.86 47.46 -15.63
N GLY A 23 -8.00 48.15 -15.70
CA GLY A 23 -8.34 48.99 -16.86
C GLY A 23 -9.01 48.41 -18.12
N SER A 24 -10.32 48.66 -18.23
CA SER A 24 -11.07 49.29 -19.34
C SER A 24 -10.87 48.89 -20.83
N ASP A 25 -12.00 48.53 -21.46
CA ASP A 25 -12.55 48.94 -22.77
C ASP A 25 -11.61 49.29 -23.95
N ASN A 26 -11.73 48.57 -25.08
CA ASN A 26 -12.30 49.11 -26.33
C ASN A 26 -12.29 48.14 -27.54
N ALA A 27 -13.40 48.26 -28.29
CA ALA A 27 -13.65 48.12 -29.73
C ALA A 27 -12.64 47.46 -30.71
N ALA A 28 -13.20 46.53 -31.50
CA ALA A 28 -13.18 46.39 -32.97
C ALA A 28 -11.99 46.94 -33.77
N GLN A 29 -11.40 46.09 -34.64
CA GLN A 29 -11.41 46.29 -36.10
C GLN A 29 -10.74 45.16 -36.89
N ASP A 30 -11.24 45.02 -38.11
CA ASP A 30 -10.78 44.21 -39.24
C ASP A 30 -9.27 44.35 -39.57
N ASN A 31 -8.67 43.31 -40.14
CA ASN A 31 -8.21 43.36 -41.54
C ASN A 31 -7.56 42.04 -42.00
N ALA A 32 -7.88 41.70 -43.25
CA ALA A 32 -7.26 40.70 -44.09
C ALA A 32 -5.96 41.21 -44.72
N ALA A 33 -5.02 40.30 -44.98
CA ALA A 33 -4.02 40.29 -46.07
C ALA A 33 -3.22 38.98 -45.91
N GLU A 34 -3.36 37.96 -46.77
CA GLU A 34 -2.70 37.81 -48.08
C GLU A 34 -1.21 38.17 -48.10
N GLY A 35 -0.39 37.17 -48.42
CA GLY A 35 0.96 37.35 -48.94
C GLY A 35 2.05 36.66 -48.12
N SER A 36 2.49 35.48 -48.57
CA SER A 36 3.77 35.38 -49.28
C SER A 36 4.27 33.94 -49.26
N GLN A 37 4.47 33.41 -50.46
CA GLN A 37 5.27 32.22 -50.72
C GLN A 37 6.72 32.49 -50.34
N THR A 38 7.33 31.60 -49.58
CA THR A 38 8.78 31.34 -49.64
C THR A 38 8.98 29.84 -49.47
N SER A 39 9.45 29.26 -50.56
CA SER A 39 10.04 27.93 -50.70
C SER A 39 11.37 27.88 -49.96
N GLU A 40 11.51 27.00 -48.96
CA GLU A 40 12.82 26.59 -48.44
C GLU A 40 12.72 25.10 -48.06
N ASP A 41 13.40 24.31 -48.88
CA ASP A 41 14.28 23.19 -48.54
C ASP A 41 13.74 22.11 -47.60
N GLU A 42 13.31 21.01 -48.24
CA GLU A 42 13.27 19.65 -47.70
C GLU A 42 14.70 19.23 -47.36
N GLU A 43 15.17 19.54 -46.14
CA GLU A 43 16.27 18.80 -45.52
C GLU A 43 15.67 17.53 -44.91
N ASP A 44 16.05 16.39 -45.48
CA ASP A 44 15.87 15.06 -44.92
C ASP A 44 16.59 14.99 -43.56
N ASP A 45 15.88 15.39 -42.50
CA ASP A 45 16.20 15.00 -41.14
C ASP A 45 16.01 13.48 -41.06
N GLU A 46 17.09 12.73 -41.30
CA GLU A 46 17.23 11.37 -40.81
C GLU A 46 17.07 11.44 -39.28
N GLU A 47 15.82 11.31 -38.83
CA GLU A 47 15.47 10.95 -37.46
C GLU A 47 16.18 9.63 -37.17
N SER A 48 17.43 9.75 -36.70
CA SER A 48 18.07 8.71 -35.93
C SER A 48 17.16 8.44 -34.76
N GLU A 49 16.32 7.41 -34.90
CA GLU A 49 15.66 6.74 -33.79
C GLU A 49 16.79 6.35 -32.84
N GLU A 50 17.13 7.25 -31.93
CA GLU A 50 17.89 6.92 -30.73
C GLU A 50 17.09 5.77 -30.12
N GLU A 51 17.61 4.55 -30.30
CA GLU A 51 17.22 3.38 -29.53
C GLU A 51 17.45 3.78 -28.07
N MET A 52 16.48 4.49 -27.48
CA MET A 52 16.48 4.82 -26.07
C MET A 52 16.65 3.49 -25.37
N ASP A 53 17.82 3.32 -24.76
CA ASP A 53 18.27 2.08 -24.15
C ASP A 53 17.09 1.45 -23.40
N ASN A 54 16.52 0.38 -23.98
CA ASN A 54 15.36 -0.34 -23.45
C ASN A 54 15.59 -0.80 -21.99
N ASP A 55 16.83 -0.75 -21.52
CA ASP A 55 17.28 -1.02 -20.16
C ASP A 55 16.68 -0.06 -19.12
N ASP A 56 16.47 1.24 -19.41
CA ASP A 56 15.92 2.19 -18.43
C ASP A 56 14.42 1.98 -18.21
N MET A 57 13.67 1.55 -19.23
CA MET A 57 12.27 1.12 -19.07
C MET A 57 12.11 -0.23 -18.33
N MET A 58 13.18 -1.02 -18.18
CA MET A 58 13.14 -2.34 -17.55
C MET A 58 13.30 -2.30 -16.02
N ILE A 59 13.92 -1.26 -15.47
CA ILE A 59 14.21 -1.13 -14.03
C ILE A 59 12.92 -1.12 -13.19
N PRO A 60 11.88 -0.32 -13.50
CA PRO A 60 10.65 -0.31 -12.72
C PRO A 60 9.93 -1.66 -12.78
N LYS A 61 9.87 -2.30 -13.96
CA LYS A 61 9.19 -3.59 -14.12
C LYS A 61 9.81 -4.68 -13.26
N ARG A 62 11.15 -4.74 -13.25
CA ARG A 62 11.91 -5.72 -12.45
C ARG A 62 11.68 -5.50 -10.95
N MET A 63 11.66 -4.26 -10.49
CA MET A 63 11.40 -3.92 -9.09
C MET A 63 10.01 -4.41 -8.63
N PHE A 64 8.94 -4.14 -9.40
CA PHE A 64 7.60 -4.61 -9.05
C PHE A 64 7.46 -6.13 -9.11
N LYS A 65 8.12 -6.78 -10.08
CA LYS A 65 8.22 -8.25 -10.13
C LYS A 65 8.83 -8.80 -8.83
N TRP A 66 9.93 -8.19 -8.36
CA TRP A 66 10.57 -8.56 -7.10
C TRP A 66 9.72 -8.29 -5.88
N LEU A 67 9.04 -7.15 -5.84
CA LEU A 67 8.14 -6.80 -4.75
C LEU A 67 7.02 -7.83 -4.64
N ALA A 68 6.37 -8.17 -5.77
CA ALA A 68 5.34 -9.20 -5.79
C ALA A 68 5.84 -10.56 -5.35
N PHE A 69 6.97 -10.99 -5.91
CA PHE A 69 7.54 -12.28 -5.56
C PHE A 69 7.89 -12.31 -4.07
N GLY A 70 8.66 -11.32 -3.62
CA GLY A 70 9.17 -11.25 -2.26
C GLY A 70 8.06 -11.19 -1.22
N LEU A 71 6.99 -10.44 -1.47
CA LEU A 71 5.99 -10.15 -0.45
C LEU A 71 4.73 -11.02 -0.52
N PHE A 72 4.32 -11.39 -1.73
CA PHE A 72 3.00 -11.99 -1.95
C PHE A 72 3.07 -13.43 -2.50
N SER A 73 4.23 -13.86 -3.04
CA SER A 73 4.37 -15.24 -3.52
C SER A 73 4.35 -16.24 -2.36
N LYS A 74 3.61 -17.33 -2.52
CA LYS A 74 3.61 -18.49 -1.61
C LYS A 74 4.97 -19.18 -1.53
N THR A 75 5.82 -19.00 -2.53
CA THR A 75 7.17 -19.58 -2.58
C THR A 75 8.23 -18.69 -1.94
N SER A 76 7.88 -17.46 -1.55
CA SER A 76 8.78 -16.58 -0.83
C SER A 76 8.87 -16.99 0.65
N SER A 77 10.08 -16.94 1.20
CA SER A 77 10.35 -17.15 2.62
C SER A 77 10.37 -15.85 3.43
N THR A 78 9.86 -14.75 2.87
CA THR A 78 9.86 -13.44 3.54
C THR A 78 9.19 -13.48 4.91
N SER A 79 9.71 -12.69 5.84
CA SER A 79 9.11 -12.41 7.15
C SER A 79 8.54 -10.98 7.22
N ILE A 80 8.46 -10.27 6.09
CA ILE A 80 7.95 -8.90 6.05
C ILE A 80 6.43 -8.94 6.18
N GLU A 81 5.93 -8.52 7.34
CA GLU A 81 4.49 -8.49 7.62
C GLU A 81 3.84 -7.14 7.33
N SER A 82 4.63 -6.08 7.18
CA SER A 82 4.14 -4.71 6.98
C SER A 82 4.81 -4.06 5.78
N LEU A 83 4.01 -3.51 4.87
CA LEU A 83 4.45 -2.81 3.68
C LEU A 83 3.89 -1.39 3.64
N SER A 84 4.74 -0.41 3.36
CA SER A 84 4.34 0.98 3.14
C SER A 84 4.78 1.43 1.76
N LEU A 85 3.81 1.73 0.90
CA LEU A 85 4.01 2.30 -0.42
C LEU A 85 3.58 3.77 -0.37
N LYS A 86 4.50 4.72 -0.58
CA LYS A 86 4.23 6.16 -0.53
C LYS A 86 4.84 6.87 -1.74
N GLY A 87 4.16 7.91 -2.24
CA GLY A 87 4.73 8.83 -3.23
C GLY A 87 5.07 8.18 -4.58
N PHE A 88 4.26 7.20 -4.99
CA PHE A 88 4.42 6.50 -6.26
C PHE A 88 3.09 6.58 -7.03
N ALA A 89 3.17 6.80 -8.34
CA ALA A 89 2.04 6.63 -9.23
C ALA A 89 1.87 5.12 -9.50
N PHE A 90 0.77 4.53 -9.01
CA PHE A 90 0.52 3.11 -9.21
C PHE A 90 -0.32 2.89 -10.47
N GLY A 91 0.35 2.77 -11.61
CA GLY A 91 -0.33 2.56 -12.88
C GLY A 91 -0.76 1.10 -13.13
N GLN A 92 -1.50 0.94 -14.23
CA GLN A 92 -1.98 -0.36 -14.70
C GLN A 92 -0.84 -1.34 -15.04
N ALA A 93 0.31 -0.82 -15.49
CA ALA A 93 1.48 -1.63 -15.78
C ALA A 93 2.02 -2.30 -14.51
N GLN A 94 2.13 -1.56 -13.40
CA GLN A 94 2.57 -2.06 -12.10
C GLN A 94 1.56 -3.08 -11.55
N ALA A 95 0.27 -2.78 -11.63
CA ALA A 95 -0.79 -3.71 -11.24
C ALA A 95 -0.74 -5.04 -11.99
N SER A 96 -0.54 -4.97 -13.32
CA SER A 96 -0.46 -6.15 -14.18
C SER A 96 0.75 -7.02 -13.81
N ILE A 97 1.89 -6.40 -13.51
CA ILE A 97 3.11 -7.11 -13.05
C ILE A 97 2.88 -7.80 -11.71
N LEU A 98 2.30 -7.09 -10.73
CA LEU A 98 2.01 -7.69 -9.43
C LEU A 98 1.06 -8.88 -9.59
N ARG A 99 -0.01 -8.70 -10.36
CA ARG A 99 -1.00 -9.76 -10.65
C ARG A 99 -0.35 -10.97 -11.32
N GLU A 100 0.48 -10.75 -12.34
CA GLU A 100 1.18 -11.80 -13.07
C GLU A 100 1.98 -12.68 -12.10
N VAL A 101 2.77 -12.08 -11.22
CA VAL A 101 3.62 -12.81 -10.27
C VAL A 101 2.81 -13.47 -9.15
N ILE A 102 1.79 -12.79 -8.62
CA ILE A 102 0.94 -13.31 -7.52
C ILE A 102 0.10 -14.52 -7.96
N THR A 103 -0.40 -14.48 -9.20
CA THR A 103 -1.30 -15.53 -9.72
C THR A 103 -0.58 -16.65 -10.46
N ALA A 104 0.72 -16.50 -10.73
CA ALA A 104 1.51 -17.53 -11.39
C ALA A 104 1.61 -18.83 -10.56
N SER A 105 1.42 -19.97 -11.23
CA SER A 105 1.79 -21.29 -10.70
C SER A 105 3.31 -21.45 -10.55
N ASP A 106 4.07 -20.76 -11.43
CA ASP A 106 5.53 -20.62 -11.34
C ASP A 106 5.96 -19.15 -11.27
N PRO A 107 5.88 -18.50 -10.09
CA PRO A 107 6.32 -17.12 -9.94
C PRO A 107 7.79 -16.94 -10.29
N VAL A 108 8.66 -17.91 -9.97
CA VAL A 108 10.08 -17.87 -10.34
C VAL A 108 10.27 -17.91 -11.87
N GLY A 109 9.45 -18.68 -12.58
CA GLY A 109 9.39 -18.68 -14.04
C GLY A 109 8.98 -17.33 -14.63
N VAL A 110 7.99 -16.66 -14.05
CA VAL A 110 7.58 -15.29 -14.46
C VAL A 110 8.69 -14.27 -14.25
N MET A 111 9.48 -14.42 -13.19
CA MET A 111 10.67 -13.60 -12.94
C MET A 111 11.76 -13.83 -14.02
N LEU A 112 11.67 -14.93 -14.77
CA LEU A 112 12.69 -15.43 -15.69
C LEU A 112 12.36 -15.34 -17.18
N GLN A 113 11.13 -15.01 -17.57
CA GLN A 113 10.68 -15.06 -18.98
C GLN A 113 11.56 -14.27 -19.96
N HIS A 114 12.33 -13.30 -19.49
CA HIS A 114 13.24 -12.51 -20.34
C HIS A 114 14.64 -13.13 -20.48
N VAL A 115 14.98 -14.15 -19.68
CA VAL A 115 16.27 -14.83 -19.73
C VAL A 115 16.22 -15.98 -20.73
N ARG A 116 16.49 -15.67 -22.01
CA ARG A 116 16.53 -16.63 -23.13
C ARG A 116 17.29 -17.94 -22.84
N ARG A 117 18.32 -17.90 -21.98
CA ARG A 117 19.10 -19.09 -21.57
C ARG A 117 18.32 -20.11 -20.71
N PHE A 118 17.15 -19.73 -20.19
CA PHE A 118 16.36 -20.58 -19.31
C PHE A 118 15.07 -21.10 -19.95
N GLU A 119 14.77 -20.73 -21.21
CA GLU A 119 13.63 -21.24 -21.97
C GLU A 119 13.71 -22.75 -22.24
N SER A 120 14.93 -23.30 -22.29
CA SER A 120 15.19 -24.73 -22.50
C SER A 120 15.26 -25.54 -21.21
N LEU A 121 15.16 -24.89 -20.03
CA LEU A 121 15.10 -25.63 -18.78
C LEU A 121 13.70 -26.20 -18.63
N SER A 122 13.60 -27.53 -18.65
CA SER A 122 12.42 -28.24 -18.18
C SER A 122 12.00 -27.67 -16.81
N PRO A 123 10.71 -27.76 -16.44
CA PRO A 123 10.21 -27.37 -15.11
C PRO A 123 10.75 -28.25 -13.95
N THR A 124 12.00 -28.72 -14.05
CA THR A 124 12.70 -29.62 -13.14
C THR A 124 12.81 -29.08 -11.73
N GLU A 125 12.81 -30.04 -10.79
CA GLU A 125 12.86 -29.93 -9.33
C GLU A 125 13.38 -28.58 -8.82
N ARG A 126 12.45 -27.79 -8.26
CA ARG A 126 12.82 -26.70 -7.36
C ARG A 126 13.46 -27.31 -6.12
N THR A 127 14.69 -26.90 -5.84
CA THR A 127 15.38 -27.31 -4.62
C THR A 127 15.72 -26.06 -3.83
N THR A 128 15.38 -26.01 -2.55
CA THR A 128 15.87 -24.96 -1.65
C THR A 128 17.25 -25.38 -1.17
N ILE A 129 18.24 -24.49 -1.31
CA ILE A 129 19.57 -24.68 -0.75
C ILE A 129 19.83 -23.63 0.32
N ARG A 130 20.74 -23.94 1.23
CA ARG A 130 21.27 -22.95 2.17
C ARG A 130 22.64 -22.49 1.70
N LEU A 131 22.73 -21.25 1.26
CA LEU A 131 24.00 -20.59 0.98
C LEU A 131 24.67 -20.25 2.32
N THR A 132 25.98 -20.48 2.42
CA THR A 132 26.77 -20.11 3.60
C THR A 132 27.27 -18.67 3.49
N ALA A 133 27.62 -18.08 4.64
CA ALA A 133 28.37 -16.82 4.64
C ALA A 133 29.68 -16.98 3.84
N GLY A 134 30.03 -15.94 3.08
CA GLY A 134 31.17 -15.92 2.17
C GLY A 134 30.93 -16.56 0.80
N ALA A 135 29.72 -17.09 0.53
CA ALA A 135 29.43 -17.63 -0.80
C ALA A 135 29.48 -16.53 -1.86
N ASP A 136 30.26 -16.77 -2.92
CA ASP A 136 30.33 -15.91 -4.10
C ASP A 136 29.21 -16.25 -5.08
N LEU A 137 28.44 -15.23 -5.42
CA LEU A 137 27.34 -15.28 -6.36
C LEU A 137 27.67 -14.34 -7.51
N LYS A 138 27.90 -14.90 -8.69
CA LYS A 138 28.15 -14.10 -9.90
C LYS A 138 26.81 -13.80 -10.56
N PRO A 139 26.33 -12.55 -10.56
CA PRO A 139 25.08 -12.22 -11.24
C PRO A 139 25.16 -12.59 -12.71
N ILE A 140 24.09 -13.15 -13.24
CA ILE A 140 23.98 -13.41 -14.69
C ILE A 140 23.43 -12.13 -15.29
N THR A 141 24.29 -11.11 -15.40
CA THR A 141 23.93 -9.86 -16.08
C THR A 141 24.12 -10.00 -17.59
N TRP A 142 23.25 -9.30 -18.32
CA TRP A 142 23.48 -8.98 -19.72
C TRP A 142 24.54 -7.87 -19.79
N GLY A 143 25.63 -8.11 -20.51
CA GLY A 143 26.52 -7.04 -21.00
C GLY A 143 27.55 -6.43 -20.03
N ARG A 144 27.24 -6.17 -18.76
CA ARG A 144 28.19 -5.53 -17.83
C ARG A 144 28.83 -6.52 -16.85
N ARG A 145 30.12 -6.31 -16.54
CA ARG A 145 30.87 -7.01 -15.47
C ARG A 145 30.18 -6.74 -14.13
N ALA A 146 29.19 -7.54 -13.77
CA ALA A 146 28.61 -7.48 -12.44
C ALA A 146 29.63 -8.03 -11.44
N GLU A 147 29.90 -7.24 -10.41
CA GLU A 147 30.72 -7.69 -9.29
C GLU A 147 30.07 -8.90 -8.63
N ALA A 148 30.91 -9.85 -8.18
CA ALA A 148 30.42 -11.00 -7.44
C ALA A 148 29.79 -10.53 -6.13
N LEU A 149 28.55 -10.93 -5.90
CA LEU A 149 27.85 -10.71 -4.64
C LEU A 149 28.38 -11.68 -3.60
N LYS A 150 28.80 -11.16 -2.46
CA LYS A 150 29.20 -11.98 -1.31
C LYS A 150 28.06 -12.06 -0.32
N ILE A 151 27.66 -13.30 -0.01
CA ILE A 151 26.65 -13.55 1.01
C ILE A 151 27.26 -13.27 2.39
N ALA A 152 26.78 -12.24 3.09
CA ALA A 152 27.31 -11.85 4.40
C ALA A 152 26.91 -12.82 5.54
N ALA A 153 25.74 -13.45 5.42
CA ALA A 153 25.19 -14.38 6.40
C ALA A 153 24.49 -15.54 5.70
N PRO A 154 24.34 -16.74 6.30
CA PRO A 154 23.69 -17.84 5.60
C PRO A 154 22.24 -17.53 5.18
N VAL A 155 21.89 -17.78 3.92
CA VAL A 155 20.56 -17.49 3.35
C VAL A 155 20.00 -18.75 2.68
N GLU A 156 18.70 -19.01 2.87
CA GLU A 156 17.99 -20.01 2.07
C GLU A 156 17.65 -19.44 0.70
N ALA A 157 18.04 -20.14 -0.35
CA ALA A 157 17.89 -19.67 -1.71
C ALA A 157 17.27 -20.77 -2.60
N ILE A 158 16.45 -20.34 -3.55
CA ILE A 158 15.77 -21.24 -4.47
C ILE A 158 16.71 -21.54 -5.63
N VAL A 159 16.94 -22.83 -5.90
CA VAL A 159 17.71 -23.32 -7.04
C VAL A 159 16.77 -23.94 -8.04
N ARG A 160 16.97 -23.59 -9.30
CA ARG A 160 16.39 -24.32 -10.44
C ARG A 160 17.47 -25.22 -11.01
N GLY A 161 17.24 -26.53 -10.99
CA GLY A 161 18.16 -27.50 -11.56
C GLY A 161 18.27 -27.30 -13.08
N THR A 162 19.48 -27.04 -13.56
CA THR A 162 19.79 -27.09 -14.99
C THR A 162 20.12 -28.51 -15.36
N GLY A 163 19.22 -29.18 -16.08
CA GLY A 163 19.28 -30.63 -16.36
C GLY A 163 20.51 -31.16 -17.11
N SER A 164 21.55 -30.36 -17.37
CA SER A 164 22.79 -30.83 -18.01
C SER A 164 24.04 -29.97 -17.82
N LEU A 165 23.97 -28.86 -17.07
CA LEU A 165 25.17 -28.04 -16.82
C LEU A 165 25.89 -28.58 -15.59
N ASP A 166 27.13 -29.01 -15.80
CA ASP A 166 28.20 -29.33 -14.85
C ASP A 166 27.76 -29.29 -13.37
N GLU A 167 27.81 -30.42 -12.65
CA GLU A 167 27.30 -30.55 -11.27
C GLU A 167 27.84 -29.49 -10.30
N SER A 168 28.98 -28.90 -10.64
CA SER A 168 29.68 -27.80 -9.97
C SER A 168 28.94 -26.46 -9.99
N THR A 169 28.08 -26.23 -10.98
CA THR A 169 27.44 -24.93 -11.24
C THR A 169 25.96 -24.99 -10.90
N ARG A 170 25.52 -24.08 -10.03
CA ARG A 170 24.10 -23.92 -9.68
C ARG A 170 23.65 -22.49 -9.93
N PHE A 171 22.39 -22.40 -10.35
CA PHE A 171 21.70 -21.16 -10.65
C PHE A 171 20.76 -20.87 -9.49
N VAL A 172 21.09 -19.81 -8.76
CA VAL A 172 20.42 -19.43 -7.53
C VAL A 172 19.63 -18.16 -7.76
N PHE A 173 18.37 -18.15 -7.36
CA PHE A 173 17.54 -16.96 -7.42
C PHE A 173 17.79 -16.07 -6.19
N VAL A 174 18.26 -14.85 -6.43
CA VAL A 174 18.66 -13.89 -5.38
C VAL A 174 17.75 -12.65 -5.44
N PRO A 175 16.99 -12.36 -4.37
CA PRO A 175 16.18 -11.15 -4.26
C PRO A 175 16.91 -9.87 -4.68
N GLY A 176 16.26 -9.07 -5.54
CA GLY A 176 16.80 -7.81 -6.08
C GLY A 176 17.86 -7.97 -7.16
N HIS A 177 18.54 -9.12 -7.25
CA HIS A 177 19.71 -9.30 -8.12
C HIS A 177 19.50 -10.25 -9.30
N GLY A 178 18.48 -11.12 -9.26
CA GLY A 178 18.22 -12.08 -10.34
C GLY A 178 18.82 -13.44 -10.08
N PHE A 179 18.99 -14.19 -11.16
CA PHE A 179 19.76 -15.42 -11.08
C PHE A 179 21.24 -15.11 -10.98
N CYS A 180 21.86 -15.71 -9.98
CA CYS A 180 23.29 -15.73 -9.82
C CYS A 180 23.81 -17.14 -10.07
N ARG A 181 24.96 -17.21 -10.72
CA ARG A 181 25.74 -18.44 -10.82
C ARG A 181 26.57 -18.57 -9.55
N THR A 182 26.55 -19.75 -8.95
CA THR A 182 27.52 -20.14 -7.93
C THR A 182 28.26 -21.39 -8.38
N GLU A 183 29.58 -21.39 -8.15
CA GLU A 183 30.52 -22.49 -8.46
C GLU A 183 30.79 -23.36 -7.21
N TYR A 184 30.17 -23.05 -6.08
CA TYR A 184 30.51 -23.69 -4.80
C TYR A 184 29.94 -25.10 -4.68
N VAL A 185 30.81 -26.00 -4.20
CA VAL A 185 30.55 -27.42 -3.93
C VAL A 185 29.42 -27.55 -2.91
N TYR A 186 28.26 -27.92 -3.43
CA TYR A 186 27.16 -28.48 -2.66
C TYR A 186 27.71 -29.58 -1.74
N ARG A 187 27.68 -29.36 -0.42
CA ARG A 187 27.62 -30.48 0.51
C ARG A 187 26.14 -30.76 0.72
N PRO A 188 25.56 -31.81 0.10
CA PRO A 188 24.26 -32.29 0.52
C PRO A 188 24.40 -32.53 2.01
N ASN A 189 23.73 -31.72 2.83
CA ASN A 189 23.54 -32.12 4.19
C ASN A 189 22.80 -33.46 4.05
N LYS A 190 23.32 -34.60 4.52
CA LYS A 190 22.65 -35.92 4.33
C LYS A 190 21.24 -35.97 4.96
N ARG A 191 20.81 -34.87 5.57
CA ARG A 191 19.46 -34.54 6.06
C ARG A 191 18.67 -33.58 5.17
N THR A 192 19.09 -33.27 3.93
CA THR A 192 18.19 -32.75 2.90
C THR A 192 17.24 -33.88 2.58
N ARG A 193 16.26 -34.08 3.47
CA ARG A 193 14.96 -34.60 3.09
C ARG A 193 14.65 -33.88 1.78
N ARG A 194 14.36 -34.66 0.73
CA ARG A 194 13.33 -34.23 -0.23
C ARG A 194 12.19 -33.81 0.67
N ASP A 195 12.08 -32.51 0.98
CA ASP A 195 11.01 -32.04 1.83
C ASP A 195 9.75 -32.41 1.05
N PRO A 196 8.99 -33.42 1.52
CA PRO A 196 7.77 -33.79 0.86
C PRO A 196 6.85 -32.62 1.13
N GLU A 197 6.63 -31.82 0.08
CA GLU A 197 5.92 -30.56 0.15
C GLU A 197 6.63 -29.57 1.09
N VAL A 198 7.35 -28.59 0.50
CA VAL A 198 7.59 -27.32 1.18
C VAL A 198 6.24 -26.91 1.76
N SER A 199 6.08 -27.08 3.07
CA SER A 199 4.84 -26.81 3.80
C SER A 199 4.29 -25.52 3.23
N VAL A 200 3.16 -25.63 2.53
CA VAL A 200 2.51 -24.51 1.85
C VAL A 200 2.22 -23.48 2.93
N ARG A 201 3.18 -22.56 3.13
CA ARG A 201 3.04 -21.50 4.11
C ARG A 201 1.82 -20.69 3.68
N PRO A 202 1.04 -20.18 4.66
CA PRO A 202 -0.15 -19.45 4.35
C PRO A 202 0.15 -18.32 3.36
N THR A 203 -0.81 -18.11 2.47
CA THR A 203 -1.05 -16.92 1.64
C THR A 203 -0.38 -15.67 2.22
N SER A 204 0.62 -15.10 1.51
CA SER A 204 1.28 -13.80 1.75
C SER A 204 1.64 -13.46 3.22
N ALA A 205 2.93 -13.25 3.51
CA ALA A 205 3.35 -12.79 4.85
C ALA A 205 2.81 -11.41 5.22
N VAL A 206 2.46 -10.58 4.21
CA VAL A 206 1.99 -9.21 4.45
C VAL A 206 0.60 -9.21 5.06
N LYS A 207 0.53 -8.69 6.29
CA LYS A 207 -0.68 -8.50 7.10
C LYS A 207 -1.07 -7.03 7.20
N ALA A 208 -0.12 -6.12 7.05
CA ALA A 208 -0.35 -4.68 7.13
C ALA A 208 0.10 -3.99 5.84
N LEU A 209 -0.80 -3.22 5.22
CA LEU A 209 -0.52 -2.48 4.00
C LEU A 209 -0.88 -1.00 4.17
N TYR A 210 0.09 -0.13 3.91
CA TYR A 210 -0.11 1.30 3.83
C TYR A 210 0.16 1.79 2.40
N ILE A 211 -0.82 2.49 1.83
CA ILE A 211 -0.75 3.09 0.50
C ILE A 211 -1.03 4.60 0.64
N LYS A 212 -0.11 5.43 0.13
CA LYS A 212 -0.28 6.88 -0.04
C LYS A 212 0.12 7.26 -1.47
N THR A 213 -0.85 7.70 -2.27
CA THR A 213 -0.61 8.20 -3.64
C THR A 213 -0.53 9.73 -3.65
N HIS A 214 -0.15 10.31 -4.79
CA HIS A 214 -0.21 11.75 -4.99
C HIS A 214 -1.66 12.25 -5.02
N ARG A 215 -1.87 13.53 -4.67
CA ARG A 215 -3.22 14.14 -4.57
C ARG A 215 -3.96 14.12 -5.91
N ASP A 216 -3.24 14.18 -7.02
CA ASP A 216 -3.82 14.30 -8.36
C ASP A 216 -3.83 12.97 -9.14
N ASP A 217 -3.51 11.86 -8.47
CA ASP A 217 -3.40 10.55 -9.11
C ASP A 217 -4.77 9.88 -9.31
N THR A 218 -5.32 10.04 -10.51
CA THR A 218 -6.58 9.39 -10.94
C THR A 218 -6.39 7.96 -11.44
N THR A 219 -5.14 7.54 -11.70
CA THR A 219 -4.82 6.25 -12.32
C THR A 219 -4.64 5.13 -11.31
N SER A 220 -4.27 5.46 -10.06
CA SER A 220 -3.99 4.48 -9.01
C SER A 220 -5.19 3.62 -8.62
N LYS A 221 -6.40 4.17 -8.56
CA LYS A 221 -7.59 3.44 -8.12
C LYS A 221 -7.89 2.19 -8.96
N PRO A 222 -8.09 2.28 -10.30
CA PRO A 222 -8.39 1.11 -11.13
C PRO A 222 -7.25 0.08 -11.14
N ALA A 223 -6.01 0.52 -10.96
CA ALA A 223 -4.84 -0.34 -10.89
C ALA A 223 -4.70 -1.07 -9.54
N LEU A 224 -4.90 -0.36 -8.42
CA LEU A 224 -4.74 -0.90 -7.07
C LEU A 224 -5.82 -1.91 -6.71
N LEU A 225 -7.06 -1.69 -7.15
CA LEU A 225 -8.19 -2.48 -6.72
C LEU A 225 -8.02 -3.98 -7.04
N PRO A 226 -7.70 -4.41 -8.28
CA PRO A 226 -7.43 -5.82 -8.57
C PRO A 226 -6.31 -6.43 -7.73
N VAL A 227 -5.30 -5.64 -7.35
CA VAL A 227 -4.20 -6.12 -6.51
C VAL A 227 -4.68 -6.34 -5.08
N LEU A 228 -5.44 -5.38 -4.53
CA LEU A 228 -6.03 -5.51 -3.20
C LEU A 228 -6.99 -6.70 -3.11
N GLU A 229 -7.72 -7.01 -4.19
CA GLU A 229 -8.59 -8.20 -4.24
C GLU A 229 -7.81 -9.51 -4.17
N LEU A 230 -6.59 -9.54 -4.72
CA LEU A 230 -5.72 -10.73 -4.69
C LEU A 230 -5.08 -10.95 -3.31
N ILE A 231 -4.69 -9.87 -2.63
CA ILE A 231 -3.95 -9.95 -1.36
C ILE A 231 -4.83 -9.73 -0.12
N GLY A 232 -6.06 -9.26 -0.28
CA GLY A 232 -6.94 -8.82 0.80
C GLY A 232 -7.18 -9.89 1.86
N SER A 233 -7.24 -11.16 1.46
CA SER A 233 -7.46 -12.29 2.38
C SER A 233 -6.39 -12.45 3.47
N SER A 234 -5.17 -11.94 3.27
CA SER A 234 -4.10 -11.96 4.27
C SER A 234 -4.04 -10.69 5.13
N LEU A 235 -4.76 -9.63 4.75
CA LEU A 235 -4.66 -8.33 5.40
C LEU A 235 -5.45 -8.27 6.71
N ILE A 236 -4.77 -7.80 7.75
CA ILE A 236 -5.32 -7.46 9.07
C ILE A 236 -5.44 -5.93 9.21
N ALA A 237 -4.51 -5.19 8.61
CA ALA A 237 -4.50 -3.73 8.64
C ALA A 237 -4.33 -3.15 7.24
N LEU A 238 -5.19 -2.20 6.89
CA LEU A 238 -5.12 -1.48 5.63
C LEU A 238 -5.28 0.01 5.86
N ARG A 239 -4.34 0.78 5.32
CA ARG A 239 -4.42 2.24 5.25
C ARG A 239 -4.30 2.68 3.81
N VAL A 240 -5.31 3.34 3.29
CA VAL A 240 -5.32 3.89 1.93
C VAL A 240 -5.56 5.39 2.02
N LYS A 241 -4.63 6.18 1.49
CA LYS A 241 -4.78 7.62 1.29
C LYS A 241 -4.52 7.92 -0.19
N MET A 242 -5.59 8.07 -0.95
CA MET A 242 -5.56 8.37 -2.39
C MET A 242 -6.77 9.23 -2.74
N PRO A 243 -6.74 10.03 -3.81
CA PRO A 243 -7.93 10.75 -4.25
C PRO A 243 -9.01 9.77 -4.77
N ASN A 244 -10.26 10.23 -4.84
CA ASN A 244 -11.36 9.53 -5.48
C ASN A 244 -11.67 8.13 -4.92
N ILE A 245 -11.37 7.88 -3.63
CA ILE A 245 -11.89 6.70 -2.93
C ILE A 245 -13.40 6.88 -2.82
N ASP A 246 -14.16 6.04 -3.52
CA ASP A 246 -15.62 6.02 -3.46
C ASP A 246 -16.12 4.79 -2.71
N GLU A 247 -17.44 4.75 -2.54
CA GLU A 247 -18.11 3.67 -1.84
C GLU A 247 -17.93 2.29 -2.53
N ASP A 248 -17.88 2.24 -3.86
CA ASP A 248 -17.63 0.99 -4.61
C ASP A 248 -16.25 0.40 -4.27
N PHE A 249 -15.21 1.25 -4.28
CA PHE A 249 -13.87 0.84 -3.92
C PHE A 249 -13.82 0.29 -2.49
N VAL A 250 -14.41 1.01 -1.53
CA VAL A 250 -14.44 0.56 -0.13
C VAL A 250 -15.15 -0.78 0.01
N ARG A 251 -16.31 -0.93 -0.63
CA ARG A 251 -17.09 -2.18 -0.62
C ARG A 251 -16.28 -3.37 -1.14
N ARG A 252 -15.60 -3.22 -2.28
CA ARG A 252 -14.80 -4.29 -2.89
C ARG A 252 -13.55 -4.64 -2.08
N VAL A 253 -12.91 -3.64 -1.47
CA VAL A 253 -11.78 -3.86 -0.55
C VAL A 253 -12.22 -4.62 0.70
N LEU A 254 -13.34 -4.23 1.31
CA LEU A 254 -13.88 -4.90 2.50
C LEU A 254 -14.32 -6.33 2.20
N SER A 255 -14.99 -6.57 1.07
CA SER A 255 -15.41 -7.92 0.67
C SER A 255 -14.23 -8.85 0.37
N SER A 256 -13.11 -8.30 -0.09
CA SER A 256 -11.90 -9.06 -0.38
C SER A 256 -10.99 -9.27 0.82
N SER A 257 -11.26 -8.59 1.94
CA SER A 257 -10.42 -8.61 3.14
C SER A 257 -11.18 -9.10 4.37
N PRO A 258 -11.64 -10.36 4.40
CA PRO A 258 -12.50 -10.90 5.49
C PRO A 258 -11.83 -10.93 6.87
N GLY A 259 -10.49 -10.86 6.93
CA GLY A 259 -9.71 -10.80 8.16
C GLY A 259 -9.39 -9.39 8.66
N LEU A 260 -9.87 -8.35 7.98
CA LEU A 260 -9.46 -6.96 8.24
C LEU A 260 -9.99 -6.46 9.59
N GLN A 261 -9.08 -5.97 10.43
CA GLN A 261 -9.36 -5.47 11.77
C GLN A 261 -9.13 -3.96 11.90
N HIS A 262 -8.22 -3.40 11.09
CA HIS A 262 -7.89 -1.98 11.10
C HIS A 262 -8.03 -1.40 9.70
N LEU A 263 -8.92 -0.43 9.55
CA LEU A 263 -9.09 0.32 8.31
C LEU A 263 -8.84 1.79 8.55
N THR A 264 -7.97 2.37 7.73
CA THR A 264 -7.81 3.82 7.63
C THR A 264 -8.04 4.26 6.19
N LEU A 265 -9.06 5.10 5.99
CA LEU A 265 -9.35 5.75 4.72
C LEU A 265 -8.94 7.22 4.81
N GLY A 266 -8.34 7.72 3.74
CA GLY A 266 -7.93 9.11 3.59
C GLY A 266 -8.42 9.68 2.27
N ASN A 267 -9.11 10.82 2.29
CA ASN A 267 -9.62 11.50 1.09
C ASN A 267 -10.69 10.67 0.36
N ALA A 268 -11.67 10.13 1.11
CA ALA A 268 -12.75 9.33 0.55
C ALA A 268 -14.07 10.09 0.48
N THR A 269 -14.80 9.97 -0.62
CA THR A 269 -16.15 10.48 -0.78
C THR A 269 -17.13 9.33 -0.60
N LEU A 270 -17.81 9.31 0.53
CA LEU A 270 -18.69 8.25 0.96
C LEU A 270 -20.12 8.83 1.06
N PRO A 271 -20.88 8.83 -0.05
CA PRO A 271 -22.22 9.39 -0.07
C PRO A 271 -23.16 8.65 0.89
N THR A 272 -22.89 7.38 1.16
CA THR A 272 -23.53 6.61 2.23
C THR A 272 -22.48 5.81 3.02
N MET A 273 -22.89 5.25 4.15
CA MET A 273 -22.07 4.33 4.96
C MET A 273 -22.40 2.85 4.68
N ALA A 274 -23.12 2.56 3.60
CA ALA A 274 -23.67 1.23 3.32
C ALA A 274 -22.58 0.17 3.11
N ALA A 275 -21.45 0.52 2.50
CA ALA A 275 -20.31 -0.39 2.36
C ALA A 275 -19.74 -0.86 3.72
N LEU A 276 -19.68 0.03 4.71
CA LEU A 276 -19.25 -0.30 6.06
C LEU A 276 -20.30 -1.12 6.81
N ASP A 277 -21.57 -0.72 6.71
CA ASP A 277 -22.69 -1.46 7.30
C ASP A 277 -22.73 -2.90 6.79
N ALA A 278 -22.68 -3.09 5.47
CA ALA A 278 -22.66 -4.40 4.83
C ALA A 278 -21.47 -5.25 5.30
N ALA A 279 -20.30 -4.64 5.53
CA ALA A 279 -19.14 -5.35 6.04
C ALA A 279 -19.34 -5.82 7.50
N TYR A 280 -19.93 -4.99 8.37
CA TYR A 280 -20.27 -5.41 9.72
C TYR A 280 -21.33 -6.51 9.72
N ASP A 281 -22.37 -6.38 8.89
CA ASP A 281 -23.44 -7.38 8.75
C ASP A 281 -22.91 -8.71 8.20
N ALA A 282 -21.95 -8.67 7.28
CA ALA A 282 -21.22 -9.84 6.79
C ALA A 282 -20.28 -10.46 7.85
N GLY A 283 -20.16 -9.83 9.02
CA GLY A 283 -19.38 -10.36 10.12
C GLY A 283 -17.89 -10.04 10.03
N LEU A 284 -17.49 -8.95 9.37
CA LEU A 284 -16.10 -8.49 9.37
C LEU A 284 -15.62 -8.10 10.78
N PRO A 285 -14.43 -8.54 11.24
CA PRO A 285 -13.91 -8.26 12.58
C PRO A 285 -13.26 -6.87 12.69
N LEU A 286 -13.88 -5.84 12.10
CA LEU A 286 -13.32 -4.49 12.07
C LEU A 286 -13.41 -3.84 13.46
N HIS A 287 -12.27 -3.65 14.10
CA HIS A 287 -12.16 -3.08 15.45
C HIS A 287 -11.78 -1.60 15.44
N SER A 288 -11.08 -1.15 14.40
CA SER A 288 -10.57 0.21 14.30
C SER A 288 -10.90 0.81 12.94
N LEU A 289 -11.62 1.93 12.96
CA LEU A 289 -11.99 2.69 11.79
C LEU A 289 -11.48 4.13 11.91
N VAL A 290 -10.71 4.56 10.92
CA VAL A 290 -10.13 5.90 10.85
C VAL A 290 -10.51 6.53 9.51
N LEU A 291 -11.31 7.59 9.54
CA LEU A 291 -11.80 8.30 8.36
C LEU A 291 -11.17 9.70 8.35
N LYS A 292 -10.08 9.87 7.60
CA LYS A 292 -9.32 11.12 7.52
C LYS A 292 -9.72 11.89 6.27
N ALA A 293 -10.19 13.12 6.45
CA ALA A 293 -10.63 13.96 5.34
C ALA A 293 -11.60 13.21 4.41
N CYS A 294 -12.61 12.57 5.02
CA CYS A 294 -13.64 11.86 4.28
C CYS A 294 -14.90 12.72 4.23
N GLU A 295 -15.49 12.84 3.05
CA GLU A 295 -16.77 13.50 2.83
C GLU A 295 -17.87 12.48 3.07
N ILE A 296 -18.57 12.60 4.20
CA ILE A 296 -19.73 11.77 4.55
C ILE A 296 -20.88 12.73 4.87
N PRO A 297 -22.06 12.58 4.26
CA PRO A 297 -23.21 13.38 4.63
C PRO A 297 -23.55 13.23 6.10
N GLU A 298 -23.87 14.33 6.77
CA GLU A 298 -24.19 14.33 8.20
C GLU A 298 -25.32 13.36 8.61
N PRO A 299 -26.43 13.21 7.84
CA PRO A 299 -27.46 12.21 8.14
C PRO A 299 -26.93 10.78 8.17
N GLU A 300 -26.00 10.45 7.28
CA GLU A 300 -25.38 9.12 7.18
C GLU A 300 -24.44 8.88 8.36
N LEU A 301 -23.65 9.89 8.74
CA LEU A 301 -22.83 9.82 9.94
C LEU A 301 -23.70 9.61 11.19
N ASN A 302 -24.80 10.36 11.33
CA ASN A 302 -25.70 10.24 12.48
C ASN A 302 -26.34 8.85 12.58
N THR A 303 -26.76 8.30 11.44
CA THR A 303 -27.27 6.92 11.36
C THR A 303 -26.21 5.91 11.80
N PHE A 304 -24.96 6.08 11.37
CA PHE A 304 -23.85 5.24 11.80
C PHE A 304 -23.55 5.37 13.30
N LEU A 305 -23.62 6.59 13.86
CA LEU A 305 -23.42 6.84 15.29
C LEU A 305 -24.54 6.22 16.14
N GLU A 306 -25.79 6.24 15.67
CA GLU A 306 -26.91 5.55 16.33
C GLU A 306 -26.70 4.03 16.36
N LYS A 307 -26.26 3.44 15.24
CA LYS A 307 -25.85 2.02 15.20
C LYS A 307 -24.67 1.71 16.11
N LEU A 308 -23.77 2.68 16.30
CA LEU A 308 -22.62 2.55 17.19
C LEU A 308 -23.04 2.69 18.66
N SER A 309 -24.04 3.51 19.00
CA SER A 309 -24.49 3.66 20.39
C SER A 309 -25.26 2.44 20.89
N ASP A 310 -25.97 1.72 20.01
CA ASP A 310 -26.67 0.48 20.38
C ASP A 310 -25.71 -0.69 20.67
N PRO A 311 -25.61 -1.18 21.93
CA PRO A 311 -24.76 -2.32 22.29
C PRO A 311 -25.25 -3.67 21.72
N ARG A 312 -26.47 -3.73 21.18
CA ARG A 312 -27.02 -4.92 20.53
C ARG A 312 -26.65 -4.98 19.05
N HIS A 313 -26.44 -3.82 18.42
CA HIS A 313 -26.04 -3.71 17.03
C HIS A 313 -24.61 -4.22 16.80
N VAL A 314 -24.34 -4.77 15.61
CA VAL A 314 -23.05 -5.42 15.30
C VAL A 314 -21.89 -4.42 15.34
N VAL A 315 -22.10 -3.22 14.81
CA VAL A 315 -21.15 -2.09 14.89
C VAL A 315 -20.82 -1.78 16.35
N GLY A 316 -21.83 -1.55 17.19
CA GLY A 316 -21.66 -1.26 18.62
C GLY A 316 -20.93 -2.36 19.41
N LYS A 317 -21.12 -3.63 19.02
CA LYS A 317 -20.43 -4.78 19.65
C LYS A 317 -18.95 -4.89 19.28
N ARG A 318 -18.56 -4.44 18.09
CA ARG A 318 -17.25 -4.76 17.49
C ARG A 318 -16.31 -3.57 17.43
N LEU A 319 -16.81 -2.39 17.09
CA LEU A 319 -15.95 -1.23 16.90
C LEU A 319 -15.42 -0.74 18.25
N GLN A 320 -14.10 -0.70 18.37
CA GLN A 320 -13.38 -0.28 19.57
C GLN A 320 -12.74 1.10 19.40
N GLN A 321 -12.35 1.45 18.17
CA GLN A 321 -11.72 2.72 17.87
C GLN A 321 -12.37 3.40 16.68
N LEU A 322 -12.90 4.60 16.90
CA LEU A 322 -13.39 5.48 15.83
C LEU A 322 -12.60 6.78 15.82
N ARG A 323 -12.07 7.14 14.64
CA ARG A 323 -11.40 8.43 14.43
C ARG A 323 -11.96 9.13 13.22
N LEU A 324 -12.42 10.36 13.40
CA LEU A 324 -12.98 11.21 12.34
C LEU A 324 -12.05 12.43 12.13
N GLY A 325 -11.73 12.72 10.86
CA GLY A 325 -10.69 13.66 10.41
C GLY A 325 -11.01 15.15 10.61
N LYS A 326 -10.18 16.02 10.00
CA LYS A 326 -10.23 17.48 10.18
C LYS A 326 -11.43 18.18 9.53
N ASP A 327 -12.08 17.57 8.55
CA ASP A 327 -13.09 18.30 7.76
C ASP A 327 -14.44 18.43 8.48
N TRP A 328 -14.61 17.70 9.58
CA TRP A 328 -15.76 17.80 10.47
C TRP A 328 -15.78 19.10 11.29
N ARG A 329 -14.73 19.92 11.23
CA ARG A 329 -14.55 21.13 12.05
C ARG A 329 -15.63 22.18 11.87
N ALA A 330 -16.04 22.42 10.63
CA ALA A 330 -16.87 23.56 10.31
C ALA A 330 -18.36 23.32 10.63
N ASN A 331 -18.80 22.05 10.67
CA ASN A 331 -20.22 21.73 10.43
C ASN A 331 -20.78 20.57 11.29
N LEU A 332 -20.29 20.34 12.52
CA LEU A 332 -21.03 19.42 13.41
C LEU A 332 -22.31 20.11 13.88
N SER A 333 -23.48 19.64 13.46
CA SER A 333 -24.74 20.10 14.03
C SER A 333 -24.88 19.65 15.50
N GLU A 334 -25.79 20.30 16.21
CA GLU A 334 -26.20 19.88 17.56
C GLU A 334 -26.68 18.42 17.60
N GLN A 335 -27.31 17.95 16.53
CA GLN A 335 -27.76 16.56 16.41
C GLN A 335 -26.56 15.60 16.42
N THR A 336 -25.51 15.91 15.68
CA THR A 336 -24.30 15.07 15.65
C THR A 336 -23.58 15.08 16.99
N VAL A 337 -23.47 16.25 17.64
CA VAL A 337 -22.92 16.33 19.01
C VAL A 337 -23.75 15.49 19.99
N HIS A 338 -25.07 15.55 19.91
CA HIS A 338 -25.96 14.73 20.73
C HIS A 338 -25.73 13.23 20.49
N GLN A 339 -25.66 12.78 19.24
CA GLN A 339 -25.39 11.37 18.93
C GLN A 339 -24.03 10.90 19.44
N LEU A 340 -23.00 11.74 19.36
CA LEU A 340 -21.70 11.43 19.95
C LEU A 340 -21.74 11.26 21.45
N ARG A 341 -22.51 12.10 22.15
CA ARG A 341 -22.75 11.93 23.58
C ARG A 341 -23.45 10.59 23.84
N THR A 342 -24.49 10.26 23.08
CA THR A 342 -25.20 8.97 23.20
C THR A 342 -24.26 7.78 23.02
N VAL A 343 -23.36 7.82 22.03
CA VAL A 343 -22.31 6.81 21.84
C VAL A 343 -21.42 6.70 23.09
N LEU A 344 -20.96 7.83 23.63
CA LEU A 344 -20.11 7.84 24.82
C LEU A 344 -20.83 7.37 26.09
N GLU A 345 -22.14 7.51 26.18
CA GLU A 345 -22.93 7.06 27.32
C GLU A 345 -23.25 5.56 27.22
N GLN A 346 -23.71 5.11 26.05
CA GLN A 346 -24.30 3.78 25.87
C GLN A 346 -23.29 2.73 25.39
N ASN A 347 -22.31 3.10 24.57
CA ASN A 347 -21.33 2.14 24.07
C ASN A 347 -20.21 1.90 25.10
N THR A 348 -20.10 0.66 25.58
CA THR A 348 -19.07 0.23 26.54
C THR A 348 -17.86 -0.44 25.89
N ARG A 349 -17.91 -0.72 24.58
CA ARG A 349 -16.86 -1.37 23.79
C ARG A 349 -15.90 -0.38 23.15
N LEU A 350 -16.40 0.80 22.79
CA LEU A 350 -15.63 1.87 22.20
C LEU A 350 -14.65 2.42 23.25
N SER A 351 -13.38 2.07 23.09
CA SER A 351 -12.28 2.48 23.98
C SER A 351 -11.61 3.77 23.50
N TYR A 352 -11.75 4.11 22.22
CA TYR A 352 -11.14 5.29 21.63
C TYR A 352 -12.10 5.98 20.67
N LEU A 353 -12.40 7.24 20.95
CA LEU A 353 -13.15 8.13 20.08
C LEU A 353 -12.33 9.41 19.89
N CYS A 354 -12.01 9.75 18.65
CA CYS A 354 -11.25 10.96 18.33
C CYS A 354 -11.89 11.72 17.18
N PHE A 355 -12.02 13.03 17.37
CA PHE A 355 -12.38 13.99 16.35
C PHE A 355 -11.19 14.91 16.16
N TYR A 356 -10.57 14.87 14.99
CA TYR A 356 -9.47 15.76 14.64
C TYR A 356 -10.01 17.17 14.33
N GLY A 357 -10.84 17.71 15.20
CA GLY A 357 -11.73 18.79 14.84
C GLY A 357 -11.87 19.87 15.89
N LEU A 358 -12.08 19.45 17.12
CA LEU A 358 -12.77 20.25 18.12
C LEU A 358 -11.98 21.45 18.69
N TYR A 359 -10.81 21.78 18.12
CA TYR A 359 -10.15 23.05 18.39
C TYR A 359 -10.85 24.16 17.61
N ARG A 360 -11.90 24.74 18.22
CA ARG A 360 -12.51 26.00 17.77
C ARG A 360 -11.44 27.09 17.74
N ARG A 361 -11.42 27.89 16.66
CA ARG A 361 -10.49 29.01 16.48
C ARG A 361 -10.69 30.12 17.53
N ASP A 362 -11.84 30.11 18.23
CA ASP A 362 -12.26 31.17 19.16
C ASP A 362 -11.91 30.93 20.64
N GLY A 363 -11.04 29.96 20.95
CA GLY A 363 -10.59 29.72 22.33
C GLY A 363 -11.66 29.12 23.27
N ASP A 364 -12.85 28.80 22.76
CA ASP A 364 -13.91 28.12 23.50
C ASP A 364 -13.56 26.63 23.68
N LYS A 365 -13.00 26.33 24.85
CA LYS A 365 -12.61 24.97 25.27
C LYS A 365 -13.80 24.12 25.76
N SER A 366 -15.04 24.61 25.72
CA SER A 366 -16.20 23.94 26.32
C SER A 366 -16.39 22.50 25.82
N LEU A 367 -16.41 22.27 24.50
CA LEU A 367 -16.55 20.93 23.91
C LEU A 367 -15.34 20.04 24.22
N VAL A 368 -14.11 20.57 24.14
CA VAL A 368 -12.90 19.79 24.49
C VAL A 368 -12.95 19.40 25.96
N ASN A 369 -13.37 20.30 26.85
CA ASN A 369 -13.53 20.03 28.27
C ASN A 369 -14.65 19.02 28.53
N GLU A 370 -15.74 19.05 27.78
CA GLU A 370 -16.87 18.13 27.90
C GLU A 370 -16.49 16.70 27.48
N PHE A 371 -15.80 16.55 26.33
CA PHE A 371 -15.27 15.26 25.88
C PHE A 371 -14.14 14.75 26.79
N THR A 372 -13.30 15.65 27.32
CA THR A 372 -12.26 15.29 28.29
C THR A 372 -12.85 14.92 29.65
N ALA A 373 -13.94 15.55 30.07
CA ALA A 373 -14.68 15.24 31.30
C ALA A 373 -15.42 13.90 31.20
N ALA A 374 -16.08 13.61 30.06
CA ALA A 374 -16.67 12.30 29.79
C ALA A 374 -15.60 11.18 29.80
N ARG A 375 -14.39 11.48 29.29
CA ARG A 375 -13.23 10.59 29.37
C ARG A 375 -12.66 10.46 30.79
N SER A 376 -12.65 11.53 31.59
CA SER A 376 -12.19 11.56 32.99
C SER A 376 -13.12 10.79 33.94
N LEU A 377 -14.44 10.86 33.70
CA LEU A 377 -15.44 10.06 34.41
C LEU A 377 -15.23 8.55 34.18
N ARG A 378 -14.78 8.14 33.00
CA ARG A 378 -14.44 6.73 32.70
C ARG A 378 -12.98 6.36 33.04
N SER A 379 -12.04 7.31 33.06
CA SER A 379 -10.61 7.02 33.38
C SER A 379 -10.36 6.68 34.85
N ARG A 380 -11.28 7.01 35.76
CA ARG A 380 -11.25 6.50 37.14
C ARG A 380 -11.42 4.97 37.23
N HIS A 381 -11.85 4.31 36.14
CA HIS A 381 -11.84 2.85 36.00
C HIS A 381 -10.78 2.30 35.04
N TYR A 382 -9.94 3.16 34.46
CA TYR A 382 -8.92 2.81 33.46
C TYR A 382 -7.59 3.51 33.71
N GLN A 383 -7.05 3.41 34.93
CA GLN A 383 -5.60 3.58 35.15
C GLN A 383 -4.93 2.21 35.12
N ARG A 384 -4.53 1.81 33.91
CA ARG A 384 -3.31 1.05 33.56
C ARG A 384 -3.47 0.50 32.14
N GLN A 385 -3.01 1.26 31.15
CA GLN A 385 -2.28 0.66 30.05
C GLN A 385 -1.04 1.50 29.75
N PRO A 386 0.13 0.85 29.56
CA PRO A 386 1.37 1.53 29.24
C PRO A 386 1.36 2.00 27.79
N SER A 387 2.16 3.03 27.51
CA SER A 387 2.52 3.48 26.17
C SER A 387 2.89 2.29 25.27
N VAL A 388 2.16 2.12 24.17
CA VAL A 388 2.51 1.17 23.10
C VAL A 388 3.69 1.73 22.33
N SER A 389 4.86 1.54 22.91
CA SER A 389 6.17 1.69 22.27
C SER A 389 6.92 0.38 22.49
N HIS A 390 6.39 -0.76 22.03
CA HIS A 390 7.12 -2.03 21.93
C HIS A 390 6.31 -3.04 21.11
N PHE A 391 6.67 -3.23 19.85
CA PHE A 391 6.36 -4.45 19.10
C PHE A 391 7.52 -4.78 18.16
N LEU A 392 8.67 -5.12 18.75
CA LEU A 392 9.77 -5.83 18.11
C LEU A 392 10.47 -6.67 19.18
N ALA A 393 10.21 -7.99 19.17
CA ALA A 393 11.14 -9.06 19.58
C ALA A 393 10.41 -10.42 19.63
N ARG A 394 10.41 -11.15 18.52
CA ARG A 394 11.04 -12.48 18.41
C ARG A 394 10.98 -12.99 16.98
#